data_AF-A0A2I6QHC0-F1
#
_entry.id   AF-A0A2I6QHC0-F1
#
_cell.length_a   1.000
_cell.length_b   1.000
_cell.length_c   1.000
_cell.angle_alpha   90.00
_cell.angle_beta   90.00
_cell.angle_gamma   90.00
#
_symmetry.space_group_name_H-M   'P 1'
#
loop_
_entity.id
_entity.type
_entity.pdbx_description
1 polymer ?
#
loop_
_entity_poly.entity_id
_entity_poly.type
_entity_poly.pdbx_seq_one_letter_code
_entity_poly.pdbx_strand_id
1 'polypeptide(L)'
;MKIILNQAIIYTFVFLLSSFTKAKCQQGFDKAAYYKILENASIDAVEKQIKLIEAATGINKDAYIGALLMKKAGIVKGPSKKLNVFKDGNKRLEAAIKADQQNAEWRFLRLIIQEHAPKILGYRDDIKNDAAFVHMNFKKLSPEVQTAVLDYRKHSNTLQPLNF
;
A
#
# COMPACT_ATOMS: atom_id res chain seq x y z
N MET A 1 -42.53 30.58 -52.99
CA MET A 1 -41.06 30.62 -53.13
C MET A 1 -40.46 29.82 -51.98
N LYS A 2 -40.02 28.58 -52.22
CA LYS A 2 -39.54 27.66 -51.16
C LYS A 2 -38.13 28.06 -50.76
N ILE A 3 -37.94 28.48 -49.51
CA ILE A 3 -36.62 28.70 -48.92
C ILE A 3 -36.06 27.32 -48.58
N ILE A 4 -35.10 26.85 -49.37
CA ILE A 4 -34.38 25.60 -49.12
C ILE A 4 -33.42 25.87 -47.96
N LEU A 5 -33.88 25.54 -46.75
CA LEU A 5 -33.06 25.61 -45.55
C LEU A 5 -31.99 24.50 -45.66
N ASN A 6 -30.74 24.93 -45.80
CA ASN A 6 -29.58 24.09 -46.05
C ASN A 6 -29.40 23.06 -44.92
N GLN A 7 -29.80 21.80 -45.16
CA GLN A 7 -29.70 20.72 -44.16
C GLN A 7 -28.26 20.41 -43.74
N ALA A 8 -27.25 20.96 -44.43
CA ALA A 8 -25.85 20.83 -44.05
C ALA A 8 -25.48 21.55 -42.74
N ILE A 9 -26.19 22.62 -42.35
CA ILE A 9 -25.81 23.45 -41.19
C ILE A 9 -26.24 22.81 -39.85
N ILE A 10 -27.30 22.01 -39.86
CA ILE A 10 -27.80 21.36 -38.63
C ILE A 10 -26.88 20.21 -38.19
N TYR A 11 -26.22 19.52 -39.13
CA TYR A 11 -25.31 18.42 -38.80
C TYR A 11 -23.94 18.86 -38.28
N THR A 12 -23.54 20.13 -38.51
CA THR A 12 -22.27 20.64 -37.96
C THR A 12 -22.38 21.02 -36.49
N PHE A 13 -23.60 21.28 -35.98
CA PHE A 13 -23.81 21.70 -34.59
C PHE A 13 -24.00 20.54 -33.59
N VAL A 14 -24.28 19.33 -34.07
CA VAL A 14 -24.47 18.15 -33.21
C VAL A 14 -23.16 17.39 -32.94
N PHE A 15 -22.08 17.70 -33.67
CA PHE A 15 -20.78 17.03 -33.53
C PHE A 15 -19.83 17.69 -32.51
N LEU A 16 -20.32 18.59 -31.65
CA LEU A 16 -19.53 19.27 -30.62
C LEU A 16 -19.81 18.81 -29.19
N LEU A 17 -20.61 17.75 -29.00
CA LEU A 17 -20.98 17.21 -27.69
C LEU A 17 -20.39 15.82 -27.37
N SER A 18 -19.47 15.30 -28.18
CA SER A 18 -18.86 13.99 -27.99
C SER A 18 -17.40 14.07 -27.53
N SER A 19 -17.15 14.68 -26.37
CA SER A 19 -15.94 14.41 -25.57
C SER A 19 -16.13 14.84 -24.12
N PHE A 20 -17.07 14.22 -23.40
CA PHE A 20 -16.81 13.95 -21.99
C PHE A 20 -15.70 12.89 -21.96
N THR A 21 -14.46 13.33 -22.12
CA THR A 21 -13.32 12.54 -21.64
C THR A 21 -13.60 12.31 -20.17
N LYS A 22 -13.93 11.07 -19.80
CA LYS A 22 -13.86 10.65 -18.40
C LYS A 22 -12.45 11.01 -17.95
N ALA A 23 -12.31 12.11 -17.21
CA ALA A 23 -11.13 12.33 -16.41
C ALA A 23 -11.03 11.04 -15.59
N LYS A 24 -10.02 10.21 -15.88
CA LYS A 24 -9.57 9.25 -14.89
C LYS A 24 -9.12 10.14 -13.75
N CYS A 25 -9.99 10.41 -12.79
CA CYS A 25 -9.54 10.89 -11.49
C CYS A 25 -8.53 9.82 -11.09
N GLN A 26 -7.27 10.23 -10.97
CA GLN A 26 -6.20 9.37 -10.49
C GLN A 26 -6.69 8.92 -9.10
N GLN A 27 -7.24 7.71 -9.00
CA GLN A 27 -7.70 7.19 -7.72
C GLN A 27 -6.47 7.18 -6.82
N GLY A 28 -6.48 8.04 -5.80
CA GLY A 28 -5.44 8.08 -4.80
C GLY A 28 -5.26 6.69 -4.20
N PHE A 29 -4.04 6.38 -3.78
CA PHE A 29 -3.74 5.10 -3.15
C PHE A 29 -4.55 4.95 -1.85
N ASP A 30 -5.48 3.99 -1.83
CA ASP A 30 -6.32 3.69 -0.68
C ASP A 30 -5.53 2.91 0.37
N LYS A 31 -4.98 3.65 1.35
CA LYS A 31 -4.23 3.07 2.47
C LYS A 31 -5.09 2.17 3.35
N ALA A 32 -6.35 2.51 3.57
CA ALA A 32 -7.24 1.71 4.42
C ALA A 32 -7.49 0.33 3.81
N ALA A 33 -7.78 0.27 2.50
CA ALA A 33 -7.88 -0.98 1.76
C ALA A 33 -6.57 -1.77 1.79
N TYR A 34 -5.43 -1.09 1.63
CA TYR A 34 -4.11 -1.72 1.72
C TYR A 34 -3.88 -2.41 3.07
N TYR A 35 -4.10 -1.72 4.20
CA TYR A 35 -3.86 -2.30 5.53
C TYR A 35 -4.80 -3.48 5.83
N LYS A 36 -6.04 -3.42 5.37
CA LYS A 36 -6.99 -4.55 5.48
C LYS A 36 -6.48 -5.80 4.75
N ILE A 37 -5.88 -5.62 3.57
CA ILE A 37 -5.26 -6.72 2.80
C ILE A 37 -3.98 -7.21 3.47
N LEU A 38 -3.17 -6.30 4.02
CA LEU A 38 -1.93 -6.67 4.73
C LEU A 38 -2.22 -7.49 5.99
N GLU A 39 -3.30 -7.17 6.71
CA GLU A 39 -3.77 -7.92 7.88
C GLU A 39 -4.28 -9.30 7.44
N ASN A 40 -5.25 -9.34 6.51
CA ASN A 40 -5.98 -10.53 6.07
C ASN A 40 -5.49 -11.06 4.72
N ALA A 41 -4.19 -11.28 4.61
CA ALA A 41 -3.55 -11.57 3.32
C ALA A 41 -4.02 -12.91 2.71
N SER A 42 -4.56 -12.82 1.49
CA SER A 42 -4.70 -13.95 0.55
C SER A 42 -3.81 -13.72 -0.66
N ILE A 43 -3.41 -14.78 -1.36
CA ILE A 43 -2.50 -14.68 -2.51
C ILE A 43 -3.12 -13.75 -3.57
N ASP A 44 -4.38 -13.97 -3.93
CA ASP A 44 -5.07 -13.20 -4.97
C ASP A 44 -5.28 -11.74 -4.58
N ALA A 45 -5.66 -11.48 -3.33
CA ALA A 45 -5.85 -10.11 -2.84
C ALA A 45 -4.54 -9.33 -2.84
N VAL A 46 -3.45 -9.96 -2.40
CA VAL A 46 -2.11 -9.36 -2.42
C VAL A 46 -1.67 -9.07 -3.85
N GLU A 47 -1.80 -10.03 -4.77
CA GLU A 47 -1.41 -9.84 -6.18
C GLU A 47 -2.22 -8.74 -6.86
N LYS A 48 -3.53 -8.67 -6.59
CA LYS A 48 -4.38 -7.57 -7.07
C LYS A 48 -3.93 -6.22 -6.50
N GLN A 49 -3.64 -6.16 -5.21
CA GLN A 49 -3.20 -4.93 -4.56
C GLN A 49 -1.84 -4.45 -5.09
N ILE A 50 -0.90 -5.36 -5.34
CA ILE A 50 0.40 -5.03 -5.95
C ILE A 50 0.19 -4.37 -7.32
N LYS A 51 -0.68 -4.90 -8.18
CA LYS A 51 -1.00 -4.30 -9.49
C LYS A 51 -1.58 -2.88 -9.36
N LEU A 52 -2.42 -2.64 -8.35
CA LEU A 52 -2.96 -1.30 -8.07
C LEU A 52 -1.86 -0.33 -7.64
N ILE A 53 -0.94 -0.76 -6.78
CA ILE A 53 0.22 0.04 -6.34
C ILE A 53 1.15 0.33 -7.52
N GLU A 54 1.40 -0.64 -8.39
CA GLU A 54 2.22 -0.47 -9.59
C GLU A 54 1.66 0.58 -10.55
N ALA A 55 0.33 0.66 -10.68
CA ALA A 55 -0.35 1.66 -11.51
C ALA A 55 -0.47 3.05 -10.85
N ALA A 56 -0.34 3.14 -9.53
CA ALA A 56 -0.46 4.41 -8.81
C ALA A 56 0.71 5.37 -9.12
N THR A 57 0.52 6.67 -8.89
CA THR A 57 1.57 7.69 -9.00
C THR A 57 1.69 8.47 -7.70
N GLY A 58 2.86 9.05 -7.43
CA GLY A 58 3.06 9.92 -6.26
C GLY A 58 3.15 9.19 -4.92
N ILE A 59 3.36 7.86 -4.94
CA ILE A 59 3.59 7.05 -3.73
C ILE A 59 4.91 6.30 -3.84
N ASN A 60 5.53 6.00 -2.70
CA ASN A 60 6.66 5.07 -2.67
C ASN A 60 6.14 3.63 -2.75
N LYS A 61 6.19 3.07 -3.96
CA LYS A 61 5.65 1.74 -4.27
C LYS A 61 6.42 0.63 -3.57
N ASP A 62 7.73 0.80 -3.40
CA ASP A 62 8.62 -0.28 -2.95
C ASP A 62 8.35 -0.70 -1.51
N ALA A 63 8.07 0.24 -0.61
CA ALA A 63 7.73 -0.13 0.76
C ALA A 63 6.39 -0.89 0.86
N TYR A 64 5.35 -0.41 0.16
CA TYR A 64 4.05 -1.08 0.16
C TYR A 64 4.10 -2.46 -0.51
N ILE A 65 4.72 -2.55 -1.69
CA ILE A 65 4.91 -3.83 -2.38
C ILE A 65 5.80 -4.76 -1.55
N GLY A 66 6.87 -4.22 -0.95
CA GLY A 66 7.82 -4.95 -0.13
C GLY A 66 7.14 -5.66 1.04
N ALA A 67 6.37 -4.93 1.84
CA ALA A 67 5.62 -5.50 2.96
C ALA A 67 4.58 -6.54 2.51
N LEU A 68 3.85 -6.29 1.41
CA LEU A 68 2.91 -7.26 0.85
C LEU A 68 3.59 -8.56 0.38
N LEU A 69 4.75 -8.46 -0.27
CA LEU A 69 5.53 -9.63 -0.68
C LEU A 69 6.00 -10.42 0.54
N MET A 70 6.52 -9.76 1.57
CA MET A 70 6.94 -10.45 2.80
C MET A 70 5.76 -11.13 3.51
N LYS A 71 4.59 -10.48 3.54
CA LYS A 71 3.35 -11.08 4.05
C LYS A 71 2.92 -12.29 3.21
N LYS A 72 2.97 -12.17 1.87
CA LYS A 72 2.69 -13.26 0.92
C LYS A 72 3.64 -14.46 1.12
N ALA A 73 4.90 -14.22 1.45
CA ALA A 73 5.85 -15.29 1.75
C ALA A 73 5.38 -16.19 2.93
N GLY A 74 4.60 -15.65 3.86
CA GLY A 74 4.00 -16.43 4.95
C GLY A 74 2.98 -17.47 4.48
N ILE A 75 2.28 -17.22 3.36
CA ILE A 75 1.13 -18.01 2.90
C ILE A 75 1.39 -18.84 1.63
N VAL A 76 2.42 -18.54 0.85
CA VAL A 76 2.76 -19.34 -0.36
C VAL A 76 3.34 -20.71 0.00
N LYS A 77 3.14 -21.71 -0.88
CA LYS A 77 3.69 -23.06 -0.69
C LYS A 77 5.13 -23.17 -1.22
N GLY A 78 5.94 -24.01 -0.57
CA GLY A 78 7.31 -24.35 -0.97
C GLY A 78 8.39 -23.47 -0.31
N PRO A 79 9.36 -24.04 0.43
CA PRO A 79 10.37 -23.28 1.17
C PRO A 79 11.21 -22.32 0.29
N SER A 80 11.64 -22.78 -0.88
CA SER A 80 12.40 -21.95 -1.82
C SER A 80 11.58 -20.74 -2.30
N LYS A 81 10.30 -20.95 -2.66
CA LYS A 81 9.41 -19.87 -3.06
C LYS A 81 9.16 -18.87 -1.93
N LYS A 82 8.92 -19.36 -0.71
CA LYS A 82 8.78 -18.51 0.49
C LYS A 82 10.01 -17.63 0.67
N LEU A 83 11.20 -18.21 0.64
CA LEU A 83 12.45 -17.48 0.85
C LEU A 83 12.69 -16.44 -0.25
N ASN A 84 12.47 -16.79 -1.52
CA ASN A 84 12.67 -15.87 -2.64
C ASN A 84 11.69 -14.69 -2.58
N VAL A 85 10.41 -14.95 -2.31
CA VAL A 85 9.39 -13.91 -2.17
C VAL A 85 9.70 -13.01 -0.97
N PHE A 86 10.12 -13.59 0.16
CA PHE A 86 10.51 -12.81 1.34
C PHE A 86 11.72 -11.92 1.05
N LYS A 87 12.75 -12.44 0.37
CA LYS A 87 13.96 -11.68 0.03
C LYS A 87 13.69 -10.52 -0.92
N ASP A 88 12.83 -10.71 -1.92
CA ASP A 88 12.42 -9.62 -2.83
C ASP A 88 11.67 -8.53 -2.04
N GLY A 89 10.71 -8.94 -1.19
CA GLY A 89 9.99 -8.00 -0.35
C GLY A 89 10.88 -7.24 0.63
N ASN A 90 11.80 -7.93 1.30
CA ASN A 90 12.79 -7.37 2.22
C ASN A 90 13.65 -6.31 1.52
N LYS A 91 14.22 -6.66 0.36
CA LYS A 91 15.07 -5.74 -0.41
C LYS A 91 14.36 -4.42 -0.70
N ARG A 92 13.08 -4.48 -1.09
CA ARG A 92 12.28 -3.30 -1.43
C ARG A 92 11.95 -2.46 -0.19
N LEU A 93 11.47 -3.10 0.87
CA LEU A 93 11.07 -2.39 2.10
C LEU A 93 12.28 -1.73 2.78
N GLU A 94 13.40 -2.45 2.92
CA GLU A 94 14.61 -1.88 3.53
C GLU A 94 15.22 -0.77 2.67
N ALA A 95 15.16 -0.87 1.34
CA ALA A 95 15.61 0.21 0.46
C ALA A 95 14.76 1.48 0.65
N ALA A 96 13.44 1.34 0.77
CA ALA A 96 12.53 2.47 1.01
C ALA A 96 12.75 3.09 2.40
N ILE A 97 12.96 2.28 3.44
CA ILE A 97 13.31 2.77 4.79
C ILE A 97 14.66 3.51 4.77
N LYS A 98 15.66 2.97 4.06
CA LYS A 98 16.96 3.61 3.94
C LYS A 98 16.87 4.97 3.23
N ALA A 99 16.02 5.08 2.22
CA ALA A 99 15.80 6.32 1.47
C ALA A 99 15.05 7.38 2.28
N ASP A 100 14.15 6.97 3.19
CA ASP A 100 13.34 7.86 4.01
C ASP A 100 13.24 7.34 5.46
N GLN A 101 14.34 7.53 6.21
CA GLN A 101 14.50 6.95 7.55
C GLN A 101 13.57 7.55 8.61
N GLN A 102 13.03 8.75 8.36
CA GLN A 102 12.15 9.46 9.29
C GLN A 102 10.67 9.10 9.12
N ASN A 103 10.35 8.28 8.13
CA ASN A 103 8.97 7.93 7.82
C ASN A 103 8.48 6.77 8.69
N ALA A 104 7.64 7.12 9.66
CA ALA A 104 7.11 6.18 10.63
C ALA A 104 6.15 5.15 10.02
N GLU A 105 5.56 5.41 8.85
CA GLU A 105 4.74 4.42 8.17
C GLU A 105 5.58 3.24 7.67
N TRP A 106 6.78 3.48 7.14
CA TRP A 106 7.67 2.39 6.73
C TRP A 106 8.14 1.55 7.91
N ARG A 107 8.42 2.19 9.04
CA ARG A 107 8.78 1.50 10.29
C ARG A 107 7.61 0.68 10.81
N PHE A 108 6.38 1.18 10.67
CA PHE A 108 5.18 0.41 10.98
C PHE A 108 5.00 -0.81 10.08
N LEU A 109 5.16 -0.66 8.76
CA LEU A 109 5.13 -1.80 7.84
C LEU A 109 6.17 -2.86 8.21
N ARG A 110 7.40 -2.44 8.53
CA ARG A 110 8.46 -3.36 8.96
C ARG A 110 8.08 -4.05 10.26
N LEU A 111 7.62 -3.31 11.27
CA LEU A 111 7.19 -3.88 12.56
C LEU A 111 6.17 -5.01 12.39
N ILE A 112 5.13 -4.81 11.56
CA ILE A 112 4.10 -5.83 11.27
C ILE A 112 4.76 -7.13 10.79
N ILE A 113 5.74 -7.03 9.89
CA ILE A 113 6.43 -8.19 9.35
C ILE A 113 7.37 -8.82 10.39
N GLN A 114 8.13 -8.02 11.12
CA GLN A 114 9.12 -8.50 12.09
C GLN A 114 8.47 -9.30 13.23
N GLU A 115 7.31 -8.88 13.73
CA GLU A 115 6.62 -9.61 14.82
C GLU A 115 6.23 -11.05 14.41
N HIS A 116 5.97 -11.27 13.12
CA HIS A 116 5.54 -12.54 12.54
C HIS A 116 6.67 -13.34 11.86
N ALA A 117 7.83 -12.73 11.60
CA ALA A 117 8.93 -13.37 10.89
C ALA A 117 9.57 -14.51 11.71
N PRO A 118 9.90 -15.67 11.09
CA PRO A 118 10.68 -16.72 11.74
C PRO A 118 12.05 -16.22 12.23
N LYS A 119 12.45 -16.62 13.44
CA LYS A 119 13.74 -16.21 14.05
C LYS A 119 14.95 -16.48 13.16
N ILE A 120 14.96 -17.61 12.44
CA ILE A 120 16.07 -18.02 11.56
C ILE A 120 16.34 -17.03 10.41
N LEU A 121 15.38 -16.15 10.07
CA LEU A 121 15.56 -15.13 9.04
C LEU A 121 16.32 -13.89 9.53
N GLY A 122 16.59 -13.75 10.84
CA GLY A 122 17.28 -12.58 11.38
C GLY A 122 16.55 -11.26 11.15
N TYR A 123 15.22 -11.31 10.99
CA TYR A 123 14.39 -10.13 10.68
C TYR A 123 13.53 -9.71 11.86
N ARG A 124 14.07 -9.79 13.08
CA ARG A 124 13.35 -9.46 14.33
C ARG A 124 14.10 -8.43 15.19
N ASP A 125 15.22 -7.91 14.69
CA ASP A 125 16.20 -7.20 15.50
C ASP A 125 15.77 -5.76 15.83
N ASP A 126 14.90 -5.16 15.00
CA ASP A 126 14.43 -3.78 15.19
C ASP A 126 13.04 -3.65 15.83
N ILE A 127 12.40 -4.75 16.27
CA ILE A 127 10.99 -4.71 16.73
C ILE A 127 10.78 -3.61 17.78
N LYS A 128 11.67 -3.53 18.79
CA LYS A 128 11.56 -2.51 19.86
C LYS A 128 11.80 -1.09 19.33
N ASN A 129 12.78 -0.92 18.45
CA ASN A 129 13.12 0.37 17.87
C ASN A 129 12.00 0.91 16.98
N ASP A 130 11.41 0.04 16.17
CA ASP A 130 10.32 0.39 15.27
C ASP A 130 9.03 0.70 16.04
N ALA A 131 8.68 -0.10 17.05
CA ALA A 131 7.53 0.17 17.91
C ALA A 131 7.65 1.54 18.62
N ALA A 132 8.82 1.83 19.21
CA ALA A 132 9.07 3.12 19.85
C ALA A 132 9.01 4.29 18.85
N PHE A 133 9.59 4.11 17.65
CA PHE A 133 9.58 5.14 16.62
C PHE A 133 8.18 5.44 16.08
N VAL A 134 7.37 4.41 15.86
CA VAL A 134 5.97 4.53 15.44
C VAL A 134 5.15 5.25 16.50
N HIS A 135 5.32 4.88 17.78
CA HIS A 135 4.65 5.52 18.90
C HIS A 135 4.99 7.01 19.02
N MET A 136 6.29 7.35 19.01
CA MET A 136 6.76 8.74 19.11
C MET A 136 6.25 9.64 17.97
N ASN A 137 6.06 9.07 16.77
CA ASN A 137 5.63 9.81 15.58
C ASN A 137 4.16 9.58 15.21
N PHE A 138 3.38 8.90 16.04
CA PHE A 138 2.01 8.50 15.74
C PHE A 138 1.14 9.66 15.24
N LYS A 139 1.20 10.81 15.92
CA LYS A 139 0.41 12.01 15.57
C LYS A 139 0.77 12.63 14.22
N LYS A 140 1.91 12.27 13.63
CA LYS A 140 2.35 12.73 12.30
C LYS A 140 1.90 11.81 11.16
N LEU A 141 1.42 10.60 11.49
CA LEU A 141 0.91 9.65 10.51
C LEU A 141 -0.42 10.14 9.93
N SER A 142 -0.76 9.71 8.72
CA SER A 142 -2.09 10.01 8.17
C SER A 142 -3.20 9.30 8.98
N PRO A 143 -4.44 9.81 8.99
CA PRO A 143 -5.53 9.23 9.78
C PRO A 143 -5.78 7.73 9.50
N GLU A 144 -5.61 7.30 8.25
CA GLU A 144 -5.75 5.89 7.85
C GLU A 144 -4.67 5.02 8.50
N VAL A 145 -3.43 5.52 8.56
CA VAL A 145 -2.31 4.81 9.17
C VAL A 145 -2.43 4.82 10.69
N GLN A 146 -2.90 5.92 11.30
CA GLN A 146 -3.20 5.96 12.73
C GLN A 146 -4.23 4.89 13.11
N THR A 147 -5.31 4.78 12.33
CA THR A 147 -6.32 3.73 12.50
C THR A 147 -5.68 2.34 12.38
N ALA A 148 -4.87 2.10 11.34
CA ALA A 148 -4.19 0.82 11.17
C ALA A 148 -3.24 0.47 12.33
N VAL A 149 -2.52 1.46 12.89
CA VAL A 149 -1.67 1.26 14.08
C VAL A 149 -2.50 0.87 15.30
N LEU A 150 -3.62 1.56 15.54
CA LEU A 150 -4.51 1.27 16.67
C LEU A 150 -5.21 -0.08 16.53
N ASP A 151 -5.56 -0.49 15.32
CA ASP A 151 -6.12 -1.81 15.05
C ASP A 151 -5.08 -2.90 15.25
N TYR A 152 -3.88 -2.73 14.71
CA TYR A 152 -2.77 -3.66 14.86
C TYR A 152 -2.30 -3.79 16.32
N ARG A 153 -2.34 -2.70 17.09
CA ARG A 153 -2.01 -2.66 18.53
C ARG A 153 -2.76 -3.72 19.34
N LYS A 154 -4.01 -4.04 18.97
CA LYS A 154 -4.86 -5.00 19.68
C LYS A 154 -4.24 -6.40 19.80
N HIS A 155 -3.31 -6.74 18.92
CA HIS A 155 -2.65 -8.04 18.85
C HIS A 155 -1.11 -7.96 18.75
N SER A 156 -0.53 -6.77 18.93
CA SER A 156 0.91 -6.54 18.92
C SER A 156 1.47 -6.50 20.34
N ASN A 157 2.37 -7.42 20.65
CA ASN A 157 3.01 -7.50 21.98
C ASN A 157 3.84 -6.24 22.30
N THR A 158 4.31 -5.51 21.30
CA THR A 158 5.18 -4.34 21.51
C THR A 158 4.46 -3.00 21.45
N LEU A 159 3.33 -2.91 20.75
CA LEU A 159 2.51 -1.69 20.73
C LEU A 159 1.43 -1.68 21.81
N GLN A 160 0.91 -2.83 22.23
CA GLN A 160 -0.11 -2.93 23.28
C GLN A 160 0.23 -2.16 24.57
N PRO A 161 1.47 -2.23 25.12
CA PRO A 161 1.81 -1.53 26.36
C PRO A 161 2.01 -0.02 26.19
N LEU A 162 2.01 0.51 24.96
CA LEU A 162 2.25 1.93 24.69
C LEU A 162 0.95 2.76 24.74
N ASN A 163 1.06 4.00 25.23
CA ASN A 163 -0.04 4.96 25.36
C ASN A 163 0.00 5.98 24.23
N PHE A 164 -0.89 5.83 23.25
CA PHE A 164 -0.97 6.66 22.04
C PHE A 164 -1.78 7.95 22.24
#